data_AF-A0A815PGL0-F1
#
_entry.id   AF-A0A815PGL0-F1
#
_cell.length_a   1.000
_cell.length_b   1.000
_cell.length_c   1.000
_cell.angle_alpha   90.00
_cell.angle_beta   90.00
_cell.angle_gamma   90.00
#
_symmetry.space_group_name_H-M   'P 1'
#
loop_
_entity.id
_entity.type
_entity.pdbx_description
1 polymer ?
#
loop_
_entity_poly.entity_id
_entity_poly.type
_entity_poly.pdbx_seq_one_letter_code
_entity_poly.pdbx_strand_id
1 'polypeptide(L)'
;MQNGCFAPMQKSFVGTQKKSKTMKNLEMDQMHKKQKQYGNRADPRQHQQAKQRVREDWQVIEEIPFTSLAKFGLPTGSLEYYDKRYDRITTKTEKKLTMVNRLIHKITTTKDPVIRQICKTRGNVFATDTIVSTLMCCTRSVYLWDIVVDKLGTRLFYDKREDSTIDMLIVNETANELPSENGTMGSAKNLGIEAVFINHNFAQQILKMITNCLYHP
;
A
#
# COMPACT_ATOMS: atom_id res chain seq x y z
N MET A 1 -36.48 -16.60 47.76
CA MET A 1 -36.04 -17.73 48.59
C MET A 1 -35.56 -18.85 47.68
N GLN A 2 -34.54 -19.61 48.12
CA GLN A 2 -33.72 -20.62 47.43
C GLN A 2 -32.54 -20.01 46.67
N ASN A 3 -31.34 -19.79 47.25
CA ASN A 3 -30.38 -20.60 48.03
C ASN A 3 -29.65 -21.72 47.26
N GLY A 4 -28.31 -21.65 47.30
CA GLY A 4 -27.35 -22.77 47.13
C GLY A 4 -26.59 -22.72 45.81
N CYS A 5 -25.27 -22.89 45.71
CA CYS A 5 -24.28 -23.41 46.66
C CYS A 5 -22.86 -23.03 46.19
N PHE A 6 -21.97 -22.68 47.11
CA PHE A 6 -20.52 -22.53 46.91
C PHE A 6 -19.81 -23.85 47.24
N ALA A 7 -18.71 -24.18 46.56
CA ALA A 7 -17.67 -25.03 47.15
C ALA A 7 -16.26 -24.67 46.62
N PRO A 8 -15.19 -24.76 47.46
CA PRO A 8 -13.87 -24.20 47.19
C PRO A 8 -12.87 -25.25 46.70
N MET A 9 -11.81 -24.84 45.99
CA MET A 9 -10.70 -25.75 45.60
C MET A 9 -9.48 -25.55 46.50
N GLN A 10 -9.06 -26.62 47.16
CA GLN A 10 -7.89 -26.72 48.04
C GLN A 10 -6.56 -26.73 47.28
N LYS A 11 -5.50 -26.19 47.91
CA LYS A 11 -4.11 -26.23 47.45
C LYS A 11 -3.41 -27.48 48.00
N SER A 12 -2.69 -28.21 47.16
CA SER A 12 -1.67 -29.18 47.59
C SER A 12 -0.31 -28.87 46.95
N PHE A 13 0.72 -28.98 47.78
CA PHE A 13 2.10 -28.57 47.56
C PHE A 13 2.93 -29.84 47.31
N VAL A 14 3.70 -29.92 46.22
CA VAL A 14 4.62 -31.05 45.94
C VAL A 14 6.02 -30.50 45.62
N GLY A 15 7.00 -31.02 46.37
CA GLY A 15 8.41 -30.62 46.34
C GLY A 15 9.16 -31.04 45.07
N THR A 16 10.20 -30.27 44.75
CA THR A 16 10.92 -30.30 43.47
C THR A 16 12.14 -31.22 43.52
N GLN A 17 12.16 -32.28 42.70
CA GLN A 17 13.37 -33.08 42.41
C GLN A 17 14.36 -32.29 41.50
N LYS A 18 15.67 -32.46 41.73
CA LYS A 18 16.74 -31.73 41.01
C LYS A 18 16.86 -32.18 39.54
N LYS A 19 16.72 -31.23 38.60
CA LYS A 19 16.79 -31.45 37.14
C LYS A 19 18.19 -31.83 36.63
N SER A 20 18.22 -32.72 35.62
CA SER A 20 19.41 -33.17 34.88
C SER A 20 20.13 -32.02 34.17
N LYS A 21 21.46 -32.15 33.98
CA LYS A 21 22.36 -31.11 33.42
C LYS A 21 21.90 -30.60 32.04
N THR A 22 21.29 -31.45 31.21
CA THR A 22 20.75 -31.06 29.89
C THR A 22 19.59 -30.06 30.00
N MET A 23 18.72 -30.23 31.00
CA MET A 23 17.57 -29.34 31.24
C MET A 23 17.99 -27.96 31.76
N LYS A 24 19.10 -27.88 32.51
CA LYS A 24 19.65 -26.61 32.99
C LYS A 24 20.22 -25.74 31.86
N ASN A 25 20.81 -26.37 30.84
CA ASN A 25 21.33 -25.66 29.67
C ASN A 25 20.20 -25.08 28.81
N LEU A 26 19.08 -25.81 28.67
CA LEU A 26 17.88 -25.34 27.97
C LEU A 26 17.17 -24.18 28.71
N GLU A 27 17.13 -24.22 30.05
CA GLU A 27 16.58 -23.10 30.85
C GLU A 27 17.47 -21.85 30.78
N MET A 28 18.79 -22.01 30.77
CA MET A 28 19.73 -20.89 30.58
C MET A 28 19.56 -20.22 29.21
N ASP A 29 19.32 -21.01 28.16
CA ASP A 29 19.10 -20.48 26.80
C ASP A 29 17.75 -19.75 26.67
N GLN A 30 16.72 -20.21 27.38
CA GLN A 30 15.43 -19.51 27.48
C GLN A 30 15.52 -18.24 28.33
N MET A 31 16.36 -18.23 29.37
CA MET A 31 16.63 -17.04 30.20
C MET A 31 17.38 -15.96 29.42
N HIS A 32 18.39 -16.31 28.62
CA HIS A 32 19.09 -15.37 27.74
C HIS A 32 18.18 -14.75 26.66
N LYS A 33 17.20 -15.52 26.16
CA LYS A 33 16.20 -15.02 25.21
C LYS A 33 15.20 -14.05 25.88
N LYS A 34 14.82 -14.30 27.14
CA LYS A 34 13.97 -13.38 27.92
C LYS A 34 14.72 -12.12 28.39
N GLN A 35 16.02 -12.20 28.64
CA GLN A 35 16.85 -11.04 29.01
C GLN A 35 17.04 -10.04 27.86
N LYS A 36 17.05 -10.52 26.61
CA LYS A 36 17.06 -9.66 25.42
C LYS A 36 15.76 -8.88 25.20
N GLN A 37 14.68 -9.23 25.91
CA GLN A 37 13.37 -8.59 25.75
C GLN A 37 13.15 -7.38 26.66
N TYR A 38 14.05 -7.13 27.64
CA TYR A 38 13.87 -6.12 28.70
C TYR A 38 15.04 -5.12 28.84
N GLY A 39 15.88 -4.96 27.81
CA GLY A 39 16.98 -4.01 27.82
C GLY A 39 16.71 -2.76 26.98
N ASN A 40 16.40 -1.65 27.66
CA ASN A 40 16.50 -0.26 27.20
C ASN A 40 15.33 0.36 26.41
N ARG A 41 14.37 0.89 27.20
CA ARG A 41 13.71 2.18 26.92
C ARG A 41 14.68 3.33 27.23
N ALA A 42 14.97 4.22 26.27
CA ALA A 42 15.24 5.65 26.50
C ALA A 42 15.32 6.42 25.16
N ASP A 43 14.48 7.46 25.06
CA ASP A 43 14.41 8.51 24.01
C ASP A 43 15.68 9.38 24.03
N PRO A 44 16.21 9.80 22.87
CA PRO A 44 16.42 11.24 22.75
C PRO A 44 16.13 11.79 21.34
N ARG A 45 15.21 12.74 21.28
CA ARG A 45 15.19 13.81 20.27
C ARG A 45 16.61 14.39 20.10
N GLN A 46 17.33 13.95 19.09
CA GLN A 46 18.54 14.60 18.60
C GLN A 46 18.26 15.15 17.19
N HIS A 47 18.24 16.48 17.14
CA HIS A 47 18.42 17.35 15.98
C HIS A 47 18.78 16.61 14.68
N GLN A 48 17.86 16.60 13.71
CA GLN A 48 18.18 16.20 12.33
C GLN A 48 19.23 17.16 11.76
N GLN A 49 20.49 16.79 11.91
CA GLN A 49 21.56 17.22 11.01
C GLN A 49 21.41 16.44 9.70
N ALA A 50 21.85 17.05 8.60
CA ALA A 50 21.67 16.53 7.23
C ALA A 50 22.00 15.03 7.15
N LYS A 51 21.05 14.25 6.61
CA LYS A 51 20.97 12.77 6.74
C LYS A 51 22.14 11.99 6.14
N GLN A 52 23.05 12.61 5.42
CA GLN A 52 24.27 11.97 4.96
C GLN A 52 25.40 12.99 4.92
N ARG A 53 26.52 12.66 5.57
CA ARG A 53 27.80 13.21 5.12
C ARG A 53 28.05 12.65 3.74
N VAL A 54 28.26 13.54 2.77
CA VAL A 54 28.80 13.16 1.45
C VAL A 54 30.07 12.36 1.72
N ARG A 55 30.07 11.11 1.29
CA ARG A 55 31.26 10.26 1.42
C ARG A 55 32.13 10.48 0.19
N GLU A 56 33.43 10.30 0.33
CA GLU A 56 34.39 10.48 -0.77
C GLU A 56 34.20 9.46 -1.91
N ASP A 57 33.46 8.37 -1.69
CA ASP A 57 33.10 7.36 -2.68
C ASP A 57 31.82 7.71 -3.48
N TRP A 58 31.18 8.84 -3.22
CA TRP A 58 30.01 9.27 -3.97
C TRP A 58 30.41 9.76 -5.35
N GLN A 59 30.10 8.96 -6.36
CA GLN A 59 30.17 9.40 -7.73
C GLN A 59 28.95 10.29 -8.02
N VAL A 60 29.22 11.54 -8.38
CA VAL A 60 28.22 12.45 -8.93
C VAL A 60 27.77 11.85 -10.27
N ILE A 61 26.53 11.37 -10.30
CA ILE A 61 25.95 10.75 -11.50
C ILE A 61 25.60 11.83 -12.51
N GLU A 62 25.02 12.95 -12.06
CA GLU A 62 24.60 14.03 -12.92
C GLU A 62 24.41 15.34 -12.13
N GLU A 63 24.92 16.45 -12.65
CA GLU A 63 24.63 17.81 -12.18
C GLU A 63 23.79 18.54 -13.23
N ILE A 64 22.56 18.92 -12.85
CA ILE A 64 21.60 19.53 -13.77
C ILE A 64 21.59 21.05 -13.54
N PRO A 65 22.10 21.87 -14.49
CA PRO A 65 22.10 23.33 -14.36
C PRO A 65 20.68 23.90 -14.48
N PHE A 66 20.42 25.00 -13.79
CA PHE A 66 19.09 25.63 -13.70
C PHE A 66 18.49 26.05 -15.06
N THR A 67 19.32 26.25 -16.09
CA THR A 67 18.88 26.56 -17.46
C THR A 67 18.20 25.37 -18.15
N SER A 68 18.49 24.13 -17.76
CA SER A 68 17.82 22.91 -18.26
C SER A 68 16.39 22.76 -17.73
N LEU A 69 16.04 23.44 -16.63
CA LEU A 69 14.70 23.44 -16.03
C LEU A 69 13.74 24.43 -16.72
N ALA A 70 14.26 25.30 -17.61
CA ALA A 70 13.52 26.46 -18.12
C ALA A 70 12.40 26.15 -19.12
N LYS A 71 12.24 24.89 -19.55
CA LYS A 71 11.07 24.43 -20.33
C LYS A 71 10.64 23.03 -19.92
N PHE A 72 10.26 22.85 -18.65
CA PHE A 72 9.38 21.75 -18.29
C PHE A 72 7.93 22.17 -18.50
N GLY A 73 7.49 22.17 -19.77
CA GLY A 73 6.07 22.06 -20.05
C GLY A 73 5.67 20.64 -19.69
N LEU A 74 5.25 20.40 -18.45
CA LEU A 74 4.62 19.12 -18.09
C LEU A 74 3.44 18.94 -19.06
N PRO A 75 3.47 17.97 -20.00
CA PRO A 75 2.25 17.64 -20.71
C PRO A 75 1.29 17.19 -19.61
N THR A 76 0.16 17.87 -19.49
CA THR A 76 -0.95 17.46 -18.65
C THR A 76 -1.56 16.20 -19.26
N GLY A 77 -0.81 15.10 -19.22
CA GLY A 77 -1.09 13.84 -19.91
C GLY A 77 -1.20 13.95 -21.43
N SER A 78 -1.24 12.78 -22.07
CA SER A 78 -1.79 12.59 -23.41
C SER A 78 -2.76 11.42 -23.34
N LEU A 79 -3.87 11.49 -24.08
CA LEU A 79 -4.90 10.44 -24.08
C LEU A 79 -4.98 9.81 -25.47
N GLU A 80 -4.98 8.48 -25.52
CA GLU A 80 -5.19 7.74 -26.77
C GLU A 80 -6.68 7.64 -27.11
N TYR A 81 -6.98 7.47 -28.40
CA TYR A 81 -8.37 7.34 -28.84
C TYR A 81 -8.93 5.96 -28.53
N TYR A 82 -10.16 5.92 -28.01
CA TYR A 82 -10.92 4.69 -27.83
C TYR A 82 -11.27 4.02 -29.17
N ASP A 83 -11.14 2.68 -29.24
CA ASP A 83 -11.58 1.89 -30.38
C ASP A 83 -13.04 1.45 -30.25
N LYS A 84 -13.95 2.16 -30.92
CA LYS A 84 -15.40 1.87 -30.98
C LYS A 84 -15.75 0.47 -31.50
N ARG A 85 -14.80 -0.29 -32.07
CA ARG A 85 -15.03 -1.69 -32.45
C ARG A 85 -15.29 -2.58 -31.23
N TYR A 86 -14.77 -2.20 -30.05
CA TYR A 86 -14.99 -2.93 -28.81
C TYR A 86 -16.45 -2.85 -28.32
N ASP A 87 -17.22 -1.85 -28.74
CA ASP A 87 -18.67 -1.74 -28.43
C ASP A 87 -19.51 -2.87 -29.06
N ARG A 88 -18.99 -3.54 -30.10
CA ARG A 88 -19.69 -4.60 -30.84
C ARG A 88 -19.38 -6.00 -30.34
N ILE A 89 -18.50 -6.14 -29.34
CA ILE A 89 -18.14 -7.44 -28.78
C ILE A 89 -19.35 -8.02 -28.05
N THR A 90 -19.70 -9.26 -28.38
CA THR A 90 -20.76 -10.01 -27.69
C THR A 90 -20.18 -11.31 -27.13
N THR A 91 -20.92 -12.00 -26.28
CA THR A 91 -20.51 -13.31 -25.71
C THR A 91 -20.28 -14.40 -26.78
N LYS A 92 -20.85 -14.23 -27.98
CA LYS A 92 -20.61 -15.12 -29.13
C LYS A 92 -19.39 -14.72 -29.96
N THR A 93 -18.95 -13.47 -29.84
CA THR A 93 -17.85 -12.87 -30.60
C THR A 93 -16.86 -12.23 -29.65
N GLU A 94 -16.36 -13.03 -28.71
CA GLU A 94 -15.43 -12.58 -27.69
C GLU A 94 -14.07 -12.22 -28.29
N LYS A 95 -13.37 -11.31 -27.61
CA LYS A 95 -11.99 -10.94 -27.94
C LYS A 95 -11.10 -11.29 -26.76
N LYS A 96 -10.06 -12.09 -27.03
CA LYS A 96 -9.10 -12.50 -26.00
C LYS A 96 -8.39 -11.28 -25.41
N LEU A 97 -8.25 -11.27 -24.09
CA LEU A 97 -7.44 -10.27 -23.39
C LEU A 97 -5.95 -10.52 -23.68
N THR A 98 -5.25 -9.48 -24.14
CA THR A 98 -3.83 -9.48 -24.42
C THR A 98 -3.10 -8.74 -23.31
N MET A 99 -1.93 -9.25 -22.91
CA MET A 99 -1.07 -8.53 -21.98
C MET A 99 -0.48 -7.30 -22.67
N VAL A 100 -0.67 -6.13 -22.08
CA VAL A 100 -0.11 -4.86 -22.57
C VAL A 100 0.84 -4.32 -21.52
N ASN A 101 2.13 -4.27 -21.85
CA ASN A 101 3.14 -3.74 -20.95
C ASN A 101 3.19 -2.21 -21.05
N ARG A 102 2.42 -1.53 -20.20
CA ARG A 102 2.46 -0.06 -20.04
C ARG A 102 2.67 0.29 -18.58
N LEU A 103 3.46 1.34 -18.37
CA LEU A 103 3.75 1.83 -17.03
C LEU A 103 2.52 2.52 -16.45
N ILE A 104 2.11 2.11 -15.25
CA ILE A 104 1.03 2.74 -14.50
C ILE A 104 1.62 3.45 -13.29
N HIS A 105 1.38 4.75 -13.22
CA HIS A 105 1.88 5.59 -12.15
C HIS A 105 0.91 5.57 -10.97
N LYS A 106 1.30 4.90 -9.88
CA LYS A 106 0.60 4.93 -8.59
C LYS A 106 1.26 5.93 -7.65
N ILE A 107 1.15 7.22 -7.98
CA ILE A 107 1.80 8.28 -7.22
C ILE A 107 0.89 8.68 -6.05
N THR A 108 1.50 8.84 -4.87
CA THR A 108 0.85 9.33 -3.64
C THR A 108 0.75 10.85 -3.64
N THR A 109 -0.17 11.41 -2.85
CA THR A 109 -0.42 12.86 -2.81
C THR A 109 0.85 13.65 -2.49
N THR A 110 1.66 13.16 -1.56
CA THR A 110 2.91 13.82 -1.15
C THR A 110 4.04 13.68 -2.18
N LYS A 111 4.03 12.63 -3.01
CA LYS A 111 5.04 12.39 -4.05
C LYS A 111 4.71 13.06 -5.38
N ASP A 112 3.50 13.60 -5.55
CA ASP A 112 3.12 14.31 -6.75
C ASP A 112 3.81 15.70 -6.82
N PRO A 113 4.66 15.95 -7.85
CA PRO A 113 5.37 17.22 -7.97
C PRO A 113 4.44 18.41 -8.28
N VAL A 114 3.32 18.18 -8.96
CA VAL A 114 2.32 19.20 -9.28
C VAL A 114 1.57 19.60 -8.03
N ILE A 115 1.12 18.64 -7.21
CA ILE A 115 0.48 18.92 -5.92
C ILE A 115 1.45 19.66 -5.00
N ARG A 116 2.73 19.27 -4.95
CA ARG A 116 3.76 19.98 -4.18
C ARG A 116 3.92 21.43 -4.62
N GLN A 117 3.81 21.71 -5.92
CA GLN A 117 3.91 23.06 -6.45
C GLN A 117 2.65 23.88 -6.15
N ILE A 118 1.46 23.30 -6.33
CA ILE A 118 0.18 23.94 -6.03
C ILE A 118 0.12 24.30 -4.54
N CYS A 119 0.53 23.37 -3.68
CA CYS A 119 0.56 23.56 -2.24
C CYS A 119 1.24 24.87 -1.85
N LYS A 120 2.40 25.22 -2.41
CA LYS A 120 3.12 26.46 -2.07
C LYS A 120 2.27 27.71 -2.30
N THR A 121 1.40 27.70 -3.30
CA THR A 121 0.66 28.89 -3.76
C THR A 121 -0.77 28.95 -3.20
N ARG A 122 -1.51 27.84 -3.19
CA ARG A 122 -2.94 27.81 -2.86
C ARG A 122 -3.42 26.45 -2.35
N GLY A 123 -4.54 26.46 -1.62
CA GLY A 123 -5.21 25.26 -1.12
C GLY A 123 -4.84 24.92 0.32
N ASN A 124 -5.82 24.38 1.04
CA ASN A 124 -5.65 23.91 2.43
C ASN A 124 -5.78 22.39 2.54
N VAL A 125 -6.39 21.72 1.57
CA VAL A 125 -6.60 20.28 1.59
C VAL A 125 -6.14 19.71 0.25
N PHE A 126 -5.30 18.68 0.30
CA PHE A 126 -4.73 18.01 -0.86
C PHE A 126 -4.99 16.51 -0.76
N ALA A 127 -5.43 15.90 -1.85
CA ALA A 127 -5.73 14.48 -1.95
C ALA A 127 -5.73 14.04 -3.43
N THR A 128 -5.63 12.74 -3.68
CA THR A 128 -5.90 12.14 -4.99
C THR A 128 -7.35 11.67 -5.10
N ASP A 129 -7.82 11.49 -6.33
CA ASP A 129 -9.16 10.99 -6.67
C ASP A 129 -9.45 9.63 -6.00
N THR A 130 -8.46 8.72 -5.96
CA THR A 130 -8.61 7.41 -5.31
C THR A 130 -8.97 7.56 -3.84
N ILE A 131 -8.23 8.40 -3.11
CA ILE A 131 -8.41 8.62 -1.67
C ILE A 131 -9.76 9.29 -1.38
N VAL A 132 -10.11 10.32 -2.17
CA VAL A 132 -11.39 11.02 -2.02
C VAL A 132 -12.55 10.09 -2.32
N SER A 133 -12.45 9.26 -3.35
CA SER A 133 -13.48 8.27 -3.71
C SER A 133 -13.67 7.26 -2.58
N THR A 134 -12.59 6.75 -1.97
CA THR A 134 -12.68 5.86 -0.80
C THR A 134 -13.38 6.53 0.37
N LEU A 135 -13.08 7.80 0.67
CA LEU A 135 -13.74 8.55 1.73
C LEU A 135 -15.24 8.79 1.46
N MET A 136 -15.59 9.16 0.23
CA MET A 136 -16.98 9.40 -0.17
C MET A 136 -17.82 8.11 -0.14
N CYS A 137 -17.20 6.97 -0.48
CA CYS A 137 -17.85 5.67 -0.53
C CYS A 137 -17.65 4.83 0.76
N CYS A 138 -17.19 5.45 1.85
CA CYS A 138 -16.84 4.73 3.08
C CYS A 138 -17.99 3.91 3.67
N THR A 139 -19.24 4.36 3.52
CA THR A 139 -20.44 3.69 4.05
C THR A 139 -20.77 2.37 3.36
N ARG A 140 -20.12 2.05 2.24
CA ARG A 140 -20.33 0.82 1.47
C ARG A 140 -19.21 -0.20 1.68
N SER A 141 -18.12 0.21 2.34
CA SER A 141 -16.95 -0.62 2.56
C SER A 141 -17.24 -1.71 3.59
N VAL A 142 -16.85 -2.94 3.29
CA VAL A 142 -16.86 -4.07 4.22
C VAL A 142 -15.43 -4.41 4.63
N TYR A 143 -14.50 -4.38 3.68
CA TYR A 143 -13.09 -4.57 3.94
C TYR A 143 -12.46 -3.32 4.57
N LEU A 144 -11.41 -3.56 5.36
CA LEU A 144 -10.64 -2.54 6.03
C LEU A 144 -9.72 -1.82 5.04
N TRP A 145 -9.69 -0.50 5.17
CA TRP A 145 -8.75 0.38 4.49
C TRP A 145 -8.30 1.47 5.46
N ASP A 146 -7.14 2.07 5.21
CA ASP A 146 -6.61 3.15 6.03
C ASP A 146 -6.03 4.26 5.15
N ILE A 147 -6.23 5.50 5.62
CA ILE A 147 -5.73 6.71 4.97
C ILE A 147 -4.86 7.45 5.98
N VAL A 148 -3.71 7.91 5.53
CA VAL A 148 -2.78 8.71 6.34
C VAL A 148 -3.13 10.18 6.13
N VAL A 149 -3.23 10.95 7.21
CA VAL A 149 -3.50 12.39 7.13
C VAL A 149 -2.37 13.16 7.79
N ASP A 150 -1.59 13.87 6.98
CA ASP A 150 -0.51 14.73 7.46
C ASP A 150 -1.00 16.17 7.55
N LYS A 151 -0.99 16.72 8.77
CA LYS A 151 -1.31 18.12 9.03
C LYS A 151 -0.03 18.95 9.15
N LEU A 152 0.17 19.87 8.21
CA LEU A 152 1.28 20.82 8.21
C LEU A 152 0.73 22.24 8.34
N GLY A 153 0.72 22.76 9.58
CA GLY A 153 0.15 24.07 9.90
C GLY A 153 -1.36 24.10 9.63
N THR A 154 -1.79 24.92 8.66
CA THR A 154 -3.18 25.04 8.21
C THR A 154 -3.53 24.09 7.04
N ARG A 155 -2.56 23.31 6.56
CA ARG A 155 -2.71 22.43 5.40
C ARG A 155 -2.85 20.97 5.82
N LEU A 156 -3.71 20.24 5.12
CA LEU A 156 -3.98 18.83 5.29
C LEU A 156 -3.63 18.09 4.00
N PHE A 157 -2.83 17.04 4.14
CA PHE A 157 -2.50 16.12 3.06
C PHE A 157 -3.12 14.78 3.39
N TYR A 158 -4.07 14.34 2.58
CA TYR A 158 -4.58 12.99 2.63
C TYR A 158 -3.71 12.13 1.71
N ASP A 159 -3.13 11.08 2.28
CA ASP A 159 -2.25 10.17 1.57
C ASP A 159 -2.60 8.70 1.86
N LYS A 160 -2.06 7.81 1.05
CA LYS A 160 -2.13 6.36 1.25
C LYS A 160 -0.74 5.79 1.43
N ARG A 161 -0.65 4.63 2.09
CA ARG A 161 0.62 3.90 2.17
C ARG A 161 0.96 3.28 0.83
N GLU A 162 2.25 3.09 0.56
CA GLU A 162 2.72 2.48 -0.69
C GLU A 162 2.26 1.02 -0.83
N ASP A 163 2.08 0.31 0.28
CA ASP A 163 1.59 -1.06 0.38
C ASP A 163 0.09 -1.14 0.71
N SER A 164 -0.64 -0.02 0.60
CA SER A 164 -2.07 0.02 0.92
C SER A 164 -2.91 -0.81 -0.04
N THR A 165 -3.95 -1.45 0.51
CA THR A 165 -4.96 -2.20 -0.26
C THR A 165 -5.90 -1.29 -1.04
N ILE A 166 -5.85 0.03 -0.86
CA ILE A 166 -6.69 1.00 -1.57
C ILE A 166 -6.51 0.92 -3.10
N ASP A 167 -5.31 0.55 -3.57
CA ASP A 167 -5.03 0.36 -5.00
C ASP A 167 -5.40 -1.01 -5.54
N MET A 168 -5.87 -1.90 -4.67
CA MET A 168 -6.35 -3.22 -5.04
C MET A 168 -7.85 -3.15 -5.32
N LEU A 169 -8.27 -3.84 -6.37
CA LEU A 169 -9.69 -4.06 -6.62
C LEU A 169 -10.16 -5.22 -5.77
N ILE A 170 -11.24 -5.03 -5.02
CA ILE A 170 -11.88 -6.07 -4.21
C ILE A 170 -13.02 -6.71 -4.99
N VAL A 171 -13.10 -8.04 -4.93
CA VAL A 171 -14.07 -8.86 -5.69
C VAL A 171 -15.07 -9.47 -4.72
N ASN A 172 -16.36 -9.37 -5.03
CA ASN A 172 -17.46 -9.92 -4.22
C ASN A 172 -17.50 -9.44 -2.76
N GLU A 173 -17.04 -8.21 -2.49
CA GLU A 173 -17.02 -7.64 -1.13
C GLU A 173 -18.41 -7.54 -0.48
N THR A 174 -19.45 -7.19 -1.26
CA THR A 174 -20.81 -6.97 -0.76
C THR A 174 -21.75 -8.15 -1.02
N ALA A 175 -21.20 -9.30 -1.42
CA ALA A 175 -21.95 -10.53 -1.56
C ALA A 175 -22.41 -11.06 -0.18
N ASN A 176 -23.48 -11.85 -0.17
CA ASN A 176 -23.96 -12.49 1.06
C ASN A 176 -22.92 -13.44 1.67
N GLU A 177 -22.09 -14.05 0.82
CA GLU A 177 -20.97 -14.89 1.22
C GLU A 177 -19.67 -14.30 0.66
N LEU A 178 -18.72 -14.02 1.56
CA LEU A 178 -17.42 -13.48 1.20
C LEU A 178 -16.50 -14.57 0.62
N PRO A 179 -15.56 -14.23 -0.28
CA PRO A 179 -14.55 -15.17 -0.74
C PRO A 179 -13.72 -15.74 0.43
N SER A 180 -13.44 -17.04 0.40
CA SER A 180 -12.65 -17.71 1.44
C SER A 180 -11.17 -17.34 1.35
N GLU A 181 -10.56 -16.91 2.45
CA GLU A 181 -9.13 -16.58 2.53
C GLU A 181 -8.20 -17.80 2.29
N ASN A 182 -8.71 -19.03 2.42
CA ASN A 182 -7.89 -20.24 2.41
C ASN A 182 -7.74 -20.89 1.02
N GLY A 183 -8.36 -20.31 -0.02
CA GLY A 183 -8.35 -20.86 -1.38
C GLY A 183 -7.16 -20.39 -2.22
N THR A 184 -6.43 -21.31 -2.86
CA THR A 184 -5.31 -20.93 -3.73
C THR A 184 -5.75 -20.10 -4.94
N MET A 185 -6.86 -20.44 -5.62
CA MET A 185 -7.39 -19.60 -6.72
C MET A 185 -8.49 -18.64 -6.24
N GLY A 186 -9.35 -19.09 -5.33
CA GLY A 186 -10.53 -18.32 -4.91
C GLY A 186 -10.33 -17.41 -3.70
N SER A 187 -9.10 -17.18 -3.24
CA SER A 187 -8.86 -16.23 -2.15
C SER A 187 -9.12 -14.80 -2.57
N ALA A 188 -9.70 -14.01 -1.66
CA ALA A 188 -9.99 -12.60 -1.88
C ALA A 188 -8.77 -11.83 -2.42
N LYS A 189 -7.59 -12.12 -1.86
CA LYS A 189 -6.32 -11.54 -2.30
C LYS A 189 -5.97 -11.89 -3.74
N ASN A 190 -6.05 -13.16 -4.13
CA ASN A 190 -5.65 -13.59 -5.48
C ASN A 190 -6.66 -13.10 -6.53
N LEU A 191 -7.95 -13.13 -6.21
CA LEU A 191 -8.99 -12.54 -7.04
C LEU A 191 -8.78 -11.03 -7.21
N GLY A 192 -8.36 -10.32 -6.16
CA GLY A 192 -8.06 -8.89 -6.24
C GLY A 192 -6.84 -8.59 -7.12
N ILE A 193 -5.77 -9.39 -7.00
CA ILE A 193 -4.58 -9.27 -7.86
C ILE A 193 -4.96 -9.53 -9.33
N GLU A 194 -5.74 -10.57 -9.60
CA GLU A 194 -6.23 -10.91 -10.94
C GLU A 194 -7.12 -9.80 -11.51
N ALA A 195 -8.06 -9.28 -10.73
CA ALA A 195 -8.96 -8.20 -11.14
C ALA A 195 -8.17 -6.93 -11.50
N VAL A 196 -7.17 -6.58 -10.69
CA VAL A 196 -6.26 -5.46 -10.96
C VAL A 196 -5.51 -5.71 -12.27
N PHE A 197 -4.97 -6.91 -12.48
CA PHE A 197 -4.27 -7.27 -13.71
C PHE A 197 -5.18 -7.17 -14.94
N ILE A 198 -6.42 -7.68 -14.87
CA ILE A 198 -7.39 -7.60 -15.96
C ILE A 198 -7.73 -6.14 -16.29
N ASN A 199 -8.05 -5.33 -15.27
CA ASN A 199 -8.45 -3.94 -15.47
C ASN A 199 -7.33 -3.12 -16.14
N HIS A 200 -6.09 -3.31 -15.71
CA HIS A 200 -4.95 -2.63 -16.30
C HIS A 200 -4.74 -3.00 -17.77
N ASN A 201 -4.79 -4.29 -18.11
CA ASN A 201 -4.63 -4.73 -19.50
C ASN A 201 -5.80 -4.28 -20.38
N PHE A 202 -7.03 -4.40 -19.86
CA PHE A 202 -8.22 -4.03 -20.60
C PHE A 202 -8.26 -2.54 -20.92
N ALA A 203 -7.94 -1.68 -19.95
CA ALA A 203 -7.88 -0.24 -20.13
C ALA A 203 -6.94 0.20 -21.27
N GLN A 204 -5.89 -0.57 -21.54
CA GLN A 204 -4.94 -0.29 -22.61
C GLN A 204 -5.31 -0.99 -23.94
N GLN A 205 -5.90 -2.18 -23.87
CA GLN A 205 -6.26 -2.97 -25.04
C GLN A 205 -7.37 -2.34 -25.88
N ILE A 206 -8.31 -1.63 -25.25
CA ILE A 206 -9.43 -0.96 -25.92
C ILE A 206 -9.04 0.34 -26.63
N LEU A 207 -7.78 0.77 -26.50
CA LEU A 207 -7.26 1.96 -27.13
C LEU A 207 -6.74 1.64 -28.53
N LYS A 208 -6.87 2.60 -29.45
CA LYS A 208 -6.22 2.54 -30.74
C LYS A 208 -4.73 2.80 -30.54
N MET A 209 -3.92 1.75 -30.70
CA MET A 209 -2.48 1.88 -30.78
C MET A 209 -2.14 2.83 -31.94
N ILE A 210 -1.61 4.02 -31.62
CA ILE A 210 -1.16 4.97 -32.63
C ILE A 210 0.14 4.41 -33.24
N THR A 211 0.07 3.89 -34.46
CA THR A 211 1.23 3.44 -35.26
C THR A 211 2.04 4.61 -35.84
N ASN A 212 1.99 5.80 -35.23
CA ASN A 212 2.70 6.99 -35.68
C ASN A 212 3.42 7.68 -34.52
N CYS A 213 4.44 7.02 -34.01
CA CYS A 213 5.66 7.70 -33.56
C CYS A 213 6.82 7.06 -34.31
N LEU A 214 6.87 7.25 -35.63
CA LEU A 214 8.15 7.26 -36.32
C LEU A 214 8.95 8.40 -35.67
N TYR A 215 9.88 8.04 -34.80
CA TYR A 215 11.06 8.87 -34.56
C TYR A 215 11.63 9.19 -35.93
N HIS A 216 11.42 10.42 -36.41
CA HIS A 216 12.28 10.96 -37.45
C HIS A 216 13.66 11.18 -36.79
N PRO A 217 14.75 10.68 -37.39
CA PRO A 217 16.10 10.90 -36.89
C PRO A 217 16.47 12.39 -36.85
#